data_AF-A0A5S9QE58-F1
#
_entry.id   AF-A0A5S9QE58-F1
#
_cell.length_a   1.000
_cell.length_b   1.000
_cell.length_c   1.000
_cell.angle_alpha   90.00
_cell.angle_beta   90.00
_cell.angle_gamma   90.00
#
_symmetry.space_group_name_H-M   'P 1'
#
loop_
_entity.id
_entity.type
_entity.pdbx_description
1 polymer ?
#
loop_
_entity_poly.entity_id
_entity_poly.type
_entity_poly.pdbx_seq_one_letter_code
_entity_poly.pdbx_strand_id
1 'polypeptide(L)'
;MKKFSFIVLLSAVLGGFTASPVFADNAAFGGARLEVLTEKLKLTNNQQERIKGILANYSKEAVTIREGLVAVQDSIRRVNLARLADNDVSRLSREAGRLSAAHTAALLNTQRNFYALLDKDQKRAYNIIRSDALQAAANASAK
;
A
#
# COMPACT_ATOMS: atom_id res chain seq x y z
N MET A 1 -13.91 -22.49 5.91
CA MET A 1 -13.67 -21.71 4.68
C MET A 1 -12.61 -20.66 4.98
N LYS A 2 -11.52 -20.62 4.19
CA LYS A 2 -10.27 -19.87 4.46
C LYS A 2 -10.55 -18.36 4.61
N LYS A 3 -10.17 -17.81 5.77
CA LYS A 3 -10.25 -16.38 6.12
C LYS A 3 -8.86 -15.77 5.88
N PHE A 4 -8.77 -14.74 5.05
CA PHE A 4 -7.51 -14.04 4.79
C PHE A 4 -7.23 -13.08 5.94
N SER A 5 -6.18 -13.37 6.71
CA SER A 5 -5.68 -12.53 7.79
C SER A 5 -5.09 -11.23 7.23
N PHE A 6 -5.67 -10.08 7.59
CA PHE A 6 -5.13 -8.75 7.30
C PHE A 6 -4.50 -8.15 8.56
N ILE A 7 -3.46 -8.81 9.06
CA ILE A 7 -2.42 -8.16 9.87
C ILE A 7 -1.10 -8.58 9.26
N VAL A 8 -0.61 -7.80 8.30
CA VAL A 8 0.81 -7.82 7.94
C VAL A 8 1.40 -6.51 8.44
N LEU A 9 1.71 -6.48 9.74
CA LEU A 9 2.90 -5.77 10.17
C LEU A 9 4.10 -6.47 9.52
N LEU A 10 4.67 -5.83 8.50
CA LEU A 10 6.04 -5.96 7.97
C LEU A 10 6.66 -7.34 7.60
N SER A 11 6.05 -8.50 7.85
CA SER A 11 6.81 -9.78 7.79
C SER A 11 6.47 -10.72 6.62
N ALA A 12 5.64 -10.32 5.65
CA ALA A 12 5.27 -11.21 4.54
C ALA A 12 5.74 -10.77 3.13
N VAL A 13 6.52 -9.70 2.96
CA VAL A 13 6.83 -9.16 1.61
C VAL A 13 7.91 -9.96 0.85
N LEU A 14 8.37 -11.10 1.37
CA LEU A 14 9.55 -11.81 0.87
C LEU A 14 9.28 -13.03 -0.02
N GLY A 15 8.02 -13.46 -0.15
CA GLY A 15 7.65 -14.63 -0.93
C GLY A 15 6.39 -14.38 -1.75
N GLY A 16 6.56 -14.08 -3.04
CA GLY A 16 5.47 -14.12 -4.02
C GLY A 16 4.56 -12.89 -4.01
N PHE A 17 5.10 -11.71 -4.33
CA PHE A 17 4.29 -10.53 -4.60
C PHE A 17 4.33 -10.19 -6.10
N THR A 18 3.59 -10.97 -6.91
CA THR A 18 3.13 -10.52 -8.23
C THR A 18 1.82 -9.77 -8.01
N ALA A 19 1.87 -8.47 -7.72
CA ALA A 19 0.64 -7.69 -7.59
C ALA A 19 0.19 -7.30 -8.99
N SER A 20 -0.81 -7.99 -9.50
CA SER A 20 -1.67 -7.47 -10.56
C SER A 20 -2.22 -6.10 -10.12
N PRO A 21 -2.57 -5.20 -11.06
CA PRO A 21 -3.10 -3.85 -10.75
C PRO A 21 -4.28 -3.86 -9.76
N VAL A 22 -5.08 -4.93 -9.77
CA VAL A 22 -6.20 -5.19 -8.84
C VAL A 22 -5.80 -5.14 -7.35
N PHE A 23 -4.55 -5.43 -7.00
CA PHE A 23 -4.08 -5.37 -5.61
C PHE A 23 -3.55 -3.99 -5.22
N ALA A 24 -3.11 -3.17 -6.18
CA ALA A 24 -2.66 -1.81 -5.92
C ALA A 24 -3.83 -0.92 -5.48
N ASP A 25 -5.00 -1.08 -6.12
CA ASP A 25 -6.21 -0.32 -5.78
C ASP A 25 -6.70 -0.62 -4.36
N ASN A 26 -6.70 -1.90 -3.95
CA ASN A 26 -7.10 -2.28 -2.60
C ASN A 26 -6.14 -1.76 -1.53
N ALA A 27 -4.83 -1.80 -1.80
CA ALA A 27 -3.83 -1.29 -0.86
C ALA A 27 -3.95 0.24 -0.71
N ALA A 28 -4.15 0.95 -1.83
CA ALA A 28 -4.29 2.40 -1.87
C ALA A 28 -5.44 2.92 -1.00
N PHE A 29 -6.58 2.23 -0.97
CA PHE A 29 -7.79 2.72 -0.28
C PHE A 29 -8.19 1.91 0.96
N GLY A 30 -7.23 1.31 1.66
CA GLY A 30 -7.50 0.63 2.93
C GLY A 30 -8.45 -0.57 2.80
N GLY A 31 -8.37 -1.29 1.68
CA GLY A 31 -9.16 -2.50 1.39
C GLY A 31 -10.45 -2.25 0.60
N ALA A 32 -10.82 -1.00 0.34
CA ALA A 32 -11.94 -0.68 -0.54
C ALA A 32 -11.50 -0.64 -2.01
N ARG A 33 -12.30 -1.25 -2.90
CA ARG A 33 -12.07 -1.17 -4.36
C ARG A 33 -12.54 0.17 -4.92
N LEU A 34 -11.88 0.66 -5.97
CA LEU A 34 -12.25 1.91 -6.63
C LEU A 34 -13.70 1.87 -7.13
N GLU A 35 -14.17 0.74 -7.66
CA GLU A 35 -15.54 0.61 -8.16
C GLU A 35 -16.56 0.82 -7.03
N VAL A 36 -16.28 0.23 -5.85
CA VAL A 36 -17.13 0.39 -4.66
C VAL A 36 -17.13 1.83 -4.18
N LEU A 37 -15.97 2.50 -4.18
CA LEU A 37 -15.89 3.91 -3.81
C LEU A 37 -16.59 4.81 -4.83
N THR A 38 -16.51 4.46 -6.12
CA THR A 38 -17.18 5.17 -7.21
C THR A 38 -18.68 5.17 -7.02
N GLU A 39 -19.25 4.00 -6.75
CA GLU A 39 -20.68 3.84 -6.49
C GLU A 39 -21.11 4.55 -5.19
N LYS A 40 -20.42 4.28 -4.08
CA LYS A 40 -20.81 4.80 -2.76
C LYS A 40 -20.66 6.32 -2.63
N LEU A 41 -19.63 6.89 -3.27
CA LEU A 41 -19.37 8.33 -3.24
C LEU A 41 -19.99 9.06 -4.43
N LYS A 42 -20.65 8.35 -5.34
CA LYS A 42 -21.23 8.90 -6.57
C LYS A 42 -20.22 9.77 -7.32
N LEU A 43 -19.03 9.23 -7.55
CA LEU A 43 -17.93 9.98 -8.16
C LEU A 43 -18.31 10.38 -9.58
N THR A 44 -18.11 11.65 -9.92
CA THR A 44 -18.30 12.15 -11.27
C THR A 44 -17.31 11.51 -12.24
N ASN A 45 -17.63 11.49 -13.54
CA ASN A 45 -16.72 10.94 -14.56
C ASN A 45 -15.34 11.62 -14.51
N ASN A 46 -15.30 12.94 -14.32
CA ASN A 46 -14.03 13.68 -14.16
C ASN A 46 -13.24 13.21 -12.94
N GLN A 47 -13.89 13.05 -11.78
CA GLN A 47 -13.23 12.52 -10.59
C GLN A 47 -12.68 11.12 -10.84
N GLN A 48 -13.46 10.24 -11.46
CA GLN A 48 -13.04 8.87 -11.78
C GLN A 48 -11.79 8.84 -12.67
N GLU A 49 -11.74 9.66 -13.73
CA GLU A 49 -10.56 9.76 -14.61
C GLU A 49 -9.32 10.24 -13.85
N ARG A 50 -9.46 11.29 -13.04
CA ARG A 50 -8.35 11.80 -12.22
C ARG A 50 -7.86 10.78 -11.21
N ILE A 51 -8.78 10.02 -10.61
CA ILE A 51 -8.44 8.95 -9.65
C ILE A 51 -7.73 7.79 -10.34
N LYS A 52 -8.17 7.38 -11.54
CA LYS A 52 -7.45 6.39 -12.35
C LYS A 52 -6.01 6.83 -12.63
N GLY A 53 -5.80 8.11 -12.94
CA GLY A 53 -4.45 8.67 -13.10
C GLY A 53 -3.60 8.59 -11.82
N ILE A 54 -4.19 8.91 -10.67
CA ILE A 54 -3.51 8.77 -9.36
C ILE A 54 -3.12 7.31 -9.11
N LEU A 55 -4.01 6.37 -9.39
CA LEU A 55 -3.76 4.94 -9.16
C LEU A 55 -2.73 4.35 -10.13
N ALA A 56 -2.74 4.79 -11.39
CA ALA A 56 -1.71 4.42 -12.35
C ALA A 56 -0.32 4.86 -11.87
N ASN A 57 -0.21 6.09 -11.35
CA ASN A 57 1.04 6.59 -10.78
C ASN A 57 1.47 5.79 -9.54
N TYR A 58 0.55 5.54 -8.62
CA TYR A 58 0.83 4.70 -7.44
C TYR A 58 1.28 3.30 -7.83
N SER A 59 0.60 2.67 -8.78
CA SER A 59 0.95 1.33 -9.27
C SER A 59 2.38 1.30 -9.83
N LYS A 60 2.75 2.30 -10.65
CA LYS A 60 4.11 2.44 -11.18
C LYS A 60 5.15 2.61 -10.06
N GLU A 61 4.90 3.52 -9.13
CA GLU A 61 5.81 3.79 -8.02
C GLU A 61 5.95 2.58 -7.08
N ALA A 62 4.84 1.90 -6.77
CA ALA A 62 4.81 0.70 -5.94
C ALA A 62 5.58 -0.47 -6.57
N VAL A 63 5.54 -0.63 -7.90
CA VAL A 63 6.36 -1.61 -8.62
C VAL A 63 7.84 -1.31 -8.43
N THR A 64 8.28 -0.08 -8.68
CA THR A 64 9.69 0.31 -8.51
C THR A 64 10.17 0.10 -7.07
N ILE A 65 9.36 0.48 -6.07
CA ILE A 65 9.71 0.28 -4.66
C ILE A 65 9.80 -1.21 -4.33
N ARG A 66 8.89 -2.03 -4.85
CA ARG A 66 8.91 -3.48 -4.65
C ARG A 66 10.16 -4.11 -5.26
N GLU A 67 10.49 -3.77 -6.50
CA GLU A 67 11.69 -4.27 -7.18
C GLU A 67 12.94 -3.93 -6.35
N GLY A 68 13.02 -2.71 -5.80
CA GLY A 68 14.08 -2.32 -4.88
C GLY A 68 14.12 -3.18 -3.60
N LEU A 69 12.96 -3.45 -2.97
CA LEU A 69 12.90 -4.29 -1.78
C LEU A 69 13.34 -5.72 -2.07
N VAL A 70 12.92 -6.30 -3.19
CA VAL A 70 13.36 -7.63 -3.65
C VAL A 70 14.86 -7.65 -3.87
N ALA A 71 15.44 -6.61 -4.49
CA ALA A 71 16.88 -6.52 -4.70
C ALA A 71 17.68 -6.44 -3.38
N VAL A 72 17.18 -5.69 -2.38
CA VAL A 72 17.81 -5.63 -1.05
C VAL A 72 17.73 -6.99 -0.35
N GLN A 73 16.57 -7.64 -0.43
CA GLN A 73 16.35 -8.96 0.13
C GLN A 73 17.26 -10.02 -0.49
N ASP A 74 17.42 -10.00 -1.81
CA ASP A 74 18.35 -10.86 -2.52
C ASP A 74 19.81 -10.53 -2.18
N SER A 75 20.14 -9.26 -1.95
CA SER A 75 21.47 -8.88 -1.47
C SER A 75 21.73 -9.49 -0.10
N ILE A 76 20.80 -9.36 0.85
CA ILE A 76 20.89 -9.95 2.20
C ILE A 76 21.08 -11.47 2.11
N ARG A 77 20.30 -12.18 1.28
CA ARG A 77 20.41 -13.64 1.11
C ARG A 77 21.79 -14.09 0.60
N ARG A 78 22.48 -13.26 -0.17
CA ARG A 78 23.76 -13.59 -0.82
C ARG A 78 24.99 -13.08 -0.04
N VAL A 79 24.79 -12.36 1.07
CA VAL A 79 25.88 -11.87 1.91
C VAL A 79 26.71 -13.04 2.45
N ASN A 80 28.04 -12.93 2.35
CA ASN A 80 28.94 -13.82 3.06
C ASN A 80 29.03 -13.40 4.53
N LEU A 81 28.35 -14.13 5.41
CA LEU A 81 28.29 -13.83 6.85
C LEU A 81 29.66 -13.82 7.54
N ALA A 82 30.65 -14.58 7.06
CA ALA A 82 31.99 -14.60 7.63
C ALA A 82 32.79 -13.30 7.34
N ARG A 83 32.32 -12.48 6.39
CA ARG A 83 32.94 -11.20 6.01
C ARG A 83 31.96 -10.02 6.10
N LEU A 84 30.82 -10.22 6.76
CA LEU A 84 29.81 -9.19 6.91
C LEU A 84 30.31 -8.14 7.90
N ALA A 85 30.59 -6.94 7.40
CA ALA A 85 31.00 -5.81 8.21
C ALA A 85 29.80 -4.95 8.64
N ASP A 86 29.94 -4.23 9.75
CA ASP A 86 28.87 -3.38 10.30
C ASP A 86 28.40 -2.28 9.33
N ASN A 87 29.29 -1.83 8.44
CA ASN A 87 28.95 -0.88 7.39
C ASN A 87 27.98 -1.46 6.35
N ASP A 88 28.12 -2.75 6.01
CA ASP A 88 27.23 -3.47 5.09
C ASP A 88 25.88 -3.74 5.73
N VAL A 89 25.87 -4.13 7.01
CA VAL A 89 24.63 -4.24 7.80
C VAL A 89 23.90 -2.89 7.78
N SER A 90 24.60 -1.82 8.15
CA SER A 90 24.03 -0.47 8.18
C SER A 90 23.52 -0.02 6.81
N ARG A 91 24.24 -0.32 5.73
CA ARG A 91 23.85 0.03 4.37
C ARG A 91 22.57 -0.71 3.94
N LEU A 92 22.53 -2.03 4.11
CA LEU A 92 21.37 -2.85 3.73
C LEU A 92 20.13 -2.49 4.57
N SER A 93 20.31 -2.27 5.88
CA SER A 93 19.22 -1.83 6.76
C SER A 93 18.68 -0.44 6.38
N ARG A 94 19.56 0.54 6.10
CA ARG A 94 19.13 1.87 5.66
C ARG A 94 18.39 1.82 4.33
N GLU A 95 18.84 1.01 3.39
CA GLU A 95 18.19 0.91 2.08
C GLU A 95 16.81 0.25 2.18
N ALA A 96 16.69 -0.85 2.95
CA ALA A 96 15.39 -1.45 3.26
C ALA A 96 14.45 -0.44 3.94
N GLY A 97 14.95 0.29 4.95
CA GLY A 97 14.18 1.30 5.66
C GLY A 97 13.72 2.45 4.76
N ARG A 98 14.60 2.95 3.89
CA ARG A 98 14.30 4.00 2.90
C ARG A 98 13.18 3.56 1.96
N LEU A 99 13.25 2.35 1.42
CA LEU A 99 12.23 1.80 0.52
C LEU A 99 10.89 1.56 1.23
N SER A 100 10.92 1.09 2.48
CA SER A 100 9.71 0.95 3.30
C SER A 100 9.03 2.30 3.59
N ALA A 101 9.83 3.34 3.90
CA ALA A 101 9.35 4.70 4.08
C ALA A 101 8.78 5.27 2.77
N ALA A 102 9.44 5.03 1.63
CA ALA A 102 8.94 5.43 0.32
C ALA A 102 7.58 4.78 -0.01
N HIS A 103 7.42 3.48 0.28
CA HIS A 103 6.14 2.80 0.09
C HIS A 103 5.01 3.46 0.91
N THR A 104 5.30 3.75 2.18
CA THR A 104 4.35 4.45 3.07
C THR A 104 4.00 5.83 2.54
N ALA A 105 4.99 6.59 2.06
CA ALA A 105 4.77 7.90 1.48
C ALA A 105 3.91 7.84 0.21
N ALA A 106 4.19 6.92 -0.71
CA ALA A 106 3.42 6.73 -1.94
C ALA A 106 1.94 6.40 -1.63
N LEU A 107 1.70 5.53 -0.65
CA LEU A 107 0.36 5.19 -0.18
C LEU A 107 -0.38 6.39 0.41
N LEU A 108 0.25 7.11 1.35
CA LEU A 108 -0.35 8.28 2.00
C LEU A 108 -0.63 9.40 1.00
N ASN A 109 0.28 9.65 0.07
CA ASN A 109 0.10 10.65 -0.98
C ASN A 109 -1.07 10.28 -1.89
N THR A 110 -1.21 9.00 -2.25
CA THR A 110 -2.32 8.49 -3.05
C THR A 110 -3.67 8.73 -2.35
N GLN A 111 -3.76 8.37 -1.06
CA GLN A 111 -4.96 8.61 -0.25
C GLN A 111 -5.28 10.09 -0.10
N ARG A 112 -4.27 10.93 0.17
CA ARG A 112 -4.43 12.37 0.29
C ARG A 112 -4.92 12.99 -1.02
N ASN A 113 -4.32 12.60 -2.14
CA ASN A 113 -4.68 13.13 -3.45
C ASN A 113 -6.09 12.71 -3.86
N PHE A 114 -6.49 11.46 -3.60
CA PHE A 114 -7.87 11.01 -3.76
C PHE A 114 -8.83 11.84 -2.90
N TYR A 115 -8.55 12.00 -1.61
CA TYR A 115 -9.38 12.77 -0.69
C TYR A 115 -9.54 14.23 -1.13
N ALA A 116 -8.49 14.82 -1.70
CA ALA A 116 -8.53 16.19 -2.22
C ALA A 116 -9.49 16.36 -3.42
N LEU A 117 -9.76 15.30 -4.19
CA LEU A 117 -10.70 15.33 -5.32
C LEU A 117 -12.17 15.29 -4.89
N LEU A 118 -12.44 14.89 -3.66
CA LEU A 118 -13.79 14.75 -3.14
C LEU A 118 -14.37 16.11 -2.73
N ASP A 119 -15.67 16.29 -2.97
CA ASP A 119 -16.43 17.40 -2.40
C ASP A 119 -16.69 17.19 -0.89
N LYS A 120 -17.37 18.15 -0.26
CA LYS A 120 -17.62 18.14 1.18
C LYS A 120 -18.44 16.92 1.63
N ASP A 121 -19.48 16.55 0.88
CA ASP A 121 -20.39 15.46 1.26
C ASP A 121 -19.73 14.11 1.00
N GLN A 122 -19.02 13.98 -0.11
CA GLN A 122 -18.19 12.82 -0.44
C GLN A 122 -17.09 12.59 0.59
N LYS A 123 -16.42 13.64 1.06
CA LYS A 123 -15.41 13.55 2.15
C LYS A 123 -16.01 13.01 3.43
N ARG A 124 -17.23 13.45 3.78
CA ARG A 124 -17.95 12.96 4.96
C ARG A 124 -18.29 11.47 4.82
N ALA A 125 -18.85 11.09 3.68
CA ALA A 125 -19.18 9.69 3.39
C ALA A 125 -17.92 8.80 3.38
N TYR A 126 -16.82 9.27 2.78
CA TYR A 126 -15.56 8.55 2.75
C TYR A 126 -14.97 8.34 4.16
N ASN A 127 -15.05 9.35 5.03
CA ASN A 127 -14.58 9.23 6.40
C ASN A 127 -15.38 8.18 7.19
N ILE A 128 -16.69 8.06 6.96
CA ILE A 128 -17.54 7.01 7.55
C ILE A 128 -17.08 5.64 7.04
N ILE A 129 -16.98 5.46 5.72
CA ILE A 129 -16.52 4.19 5.11
C ILE A 129 -15.16 3.77 5.67
N ARG A 130 -14.23 4.71 5.81
CA ARG A 130 -12.89 4.45 6.36
C ARG A 130 -12.94 4.07 7.84
N SER A 131 -13.75 4.76 8.65
CA SER A 131 -13.94 4.44 10.07
C SER A 131 -14.51 3.03 10.26
N ASP A 132 -15.54 2.69 9.48
CA ASP A 132 -16.18 1.38 9.54
C ASP A 132 -15.21 0.26 9.16
N ALA A 133 -14.41 0.47 8.12
CA ALA A 133 -13.38 -0.47 7.70
C ALA A 133 -12.31 -0.69 8.80
N LEU A 134 -11.88 0.38 9.48
CA LEU A 134 -10.93 0.30 10.59
C LEU A 134 -11.50 -0.45 11.79
N GLN A 135 -12.77 -0.21 12.15
CA GLN A 135 -13.43 -0.95 13.22
C GLN A 135 -13.61 -2.43 12.87
N ALA A 136 -13.99 -2.75 11.64
CA ALA A 136 -14.09 -4.13 11.18
C ALA A 136 -12.74 -4.85 11.27
N ALA A 137 -11.64 -4.18 10.90
CA ALA A 137 -10.29 -4.74 11.01
C ALA A 137 -9.86 -4.96 12.46
N ALA A 138 -10.13 -4.02 13.36
CA ALA A 138 -9.85 -4.17 14.79
C ALA A 138 -10.61 -5.35 15.40
N ASN A 139 -11.89 -5.51 15.07
CA ASN A 139 -12.73 -6.61 15.55
C ASN A 139 -12.31 -7.97 14.99
N ALA A 140 -11.76 -8.01 13.77
CA ALA A 140 -11.22 -9.24 13.19
C ALA A 140 -9.87 -9.64 13.80
N SER A 141 -9.10 -8.68 14.29
CA SER A 141 -7.79 -8.89 14.92
C SER A 141 -7.87 -9.38 16.37
N ALA A 142 -9.03 -9.21 17.00
CA ALA A 142 -9.30 -9.62 18.39
C ALA A 142 -9.91 -11.03 18.50
N LYS A 143 -10.08 -11.75 17.37
CA LYS A 143 -10.61 -13.12 17.29
C LYS A 143 -9.53 -14.09 16.79
#